data_AF-A0AAV4I9E6-F1
#
_entry.id   AF-A0AAV4I9E6-F1
#
_cell.length_a   1.000
_cell.length_b   1.000
_cell.length_c   1.000
_cell.angle_alpha   90.00
_cell.angle_beta   90.00
_cell.angle_gamma   90.00
#
_symmetry.space_group_name_H-M   'P 1'
#
loop_
_entity.id
_entity.type
_entity.pdbx_description
1 polymer ?
#
loop_
_entity_poly.entity_id
_entity_poly.type
_entity_poly.pdbx_seq_one_letter_code
_entity_poly.pdbx_strand_id
1 'polypeptide(L)'
;MPLLTEIRSHDLSAFSNLVSLSISGGKSFQKIHRGALTKHLPKLSQVRLENNWIGTLESDALPWEQLENLELGGNPWVCDDKIAWMIKADCIKGPVICEGPGHLRGHDLKTLNSEDLRREVPIIPMASIIISLLAIPVAIVCAVIVWRRRRFCPCAQHELQGRYVSVFTRDGDEDSEVRVDVRLRETASRIVAVSNGGADDTKHLVKFTSKDVGTNDAAYDTEEEEI
;
A
#
# COMPACT_ATOMS: atom_id res chain seq x y z
N MET A 1 -22.81 -14.73 44.08
CA MET A 1 -22.44 -13.44 44.71
C MET A 1 -22.64 -12.38 43.64
N PRO A 2 -23.42 -11.31 43.88
CA PRO A 2 -23.81 -10.39 42.82
C PRO A 2 -22.58 -9.61 42.33
N LEU A 3 -22.26 -9.76 41.05
CA LEU A 3 -21.14 -9.12 40.37
C LEU A 3 -21.68 -7.84 39.74
N LEU A 4 -21.74 -6.74 40.49
CA LEU A 4 -22.15 -5.46 39.92
C LEU A 4 -21.12 -5.07 38.85
N THR A 5 -21.50 -5.14 37.58
CA THR A 5 -20.59 -4.90 36.44
C THR A 5 -20.64 -3.47 35.94
N GLU A 6 -21.84 -2.88 35.95
CA GLU A 6 -22.10 -1.56 35.41
C GLU A 6 -23.19 -0.84 36.22
N ILE A 7 -23.15 0.48 36.22
CA ILE A 7 -24.26 1.33 36.69
C ILE A 7 -24.93 1.98 35.49
N ARG A 8 -26.22 1.73 35.33
CA ARG A 8 -27.07 2.30 34.28
C ARG A 8 -27.72 3.59 34.76
N SER A 9 -28.22 4.37 33.81
CA SER A 9 -28.73 5.72 34.10
C SER A 9 -29.95 5.76 35.03
N HIS A 10 -30.68 4.66 35.16
CA HIS A 10 -31.89 4.54 36.00
C HIS A 10 -31.64 3.85 37.34
N ASP A 11 -30.51 3.17 37.53
CA ASP A 11 -30.27 2.34 38.73
C ASP A 11 -30.30 3.17 40.02
N LEU A 12 -29.91 4.45 39.90
CA LEU A 12 -29.83 5.38 41.03
C LEU A 12 -30.88 6.49 40.99
N SER A 13 -31.86 6.41 40.09
CA SER A 13 -32.86 7.49 39.91
C SER A 13 -33.75 7.70 41.13
N ALA A 14 -33.90 6.68 41.99
CA ALA A 14 -34.69 6.77 43.21
C ALA A 14 -33.96 7.51 44.36
N PHE A 15 -32.65 7.72 44.27
CA PHE A 15 -31.82 8.21 45.38
C PHE A 15 -31.44 9.70 45.23
N SER A 16 -32.41 10.58 45.01
CA SER A 16 -32.17 12.01 44.77
C SER A 16 -31.47 12.78 45.89
N ASN A 17 -31.47 12.23 47.12
CA ASN A 17 -30.79 12.81 48.28
C ASN A 17 -29.41 12.19 48.56
N LEU A 18 -28.88 11.36 47.67
CA LEU A 18 -27.58 10.72 47.86
C LEU A 18 -26.46 11.78 47.84
N VAL A 19 -25.64 11.80 48.89
CA VAL A 19 -24.49 12.71 49.05
C VAL A 19 -23.16 12.00 48.82
N SER A 20 -23.06 10.76 49.30
CA SER A 20 -21.86 9.94 49.20
C SER A 20 -22.18 8.60 48.55
N LEU A 21 -21.41 8.23 47.52
CA LEU A 21 -21.49 6.95 46.85
C LEU A 21 -20.15 6.24 46.99
N SER A 22 -20.14 5.06 47.60
CA SER A 22 -18.94 4.25 47.74
C SER A 22 -19.15 2.87 47.12
N ILE A 23 -18.33 2.56 46.10
CA ILE A 23 -18.29 1.27 45.44
C ILE A 23 -16.81 0.89 45.38
N SER A 24 -16.40 -0.11 46.15
CA SER A 24 -15.00 -0.53 46.19
C SER A 24 -14.86 -2.05 46.33
N GLY A 25 -13.72 -2.57 45.87
CA GLY A 25 -13.40 -4.01 45.96
C GLY A 25 -14.18 -4.88 44.96
N GLY A 26 -14.89 -4.28 44.00
CA GLY A 26 -15.63 -4.96 42.96
C GLY A 26 -14.77 -5.23 41.73
N LYS A 27 -14.10 -6.40 41.67
CA LYS A 27 -13.30 -6.80 40.49
C LYS A 27 -14.11 -6.93 39.19
N SER A 28 -15.43 -6.94 39.27
CA SER A 28 -16.32 -6.98 38.10
C SER A 28 -16.81 -5.62 37.65
N PHE A 29 -16.66 -4.57 38.47
CA PHE A 29 -17.18 -3.25 38.16
C PHE A 29 -16.28 -2.54 37.17
N GLN A 30 -16.81 -2.31 35.96
CA GLN A 30 -16.03 -1.84 34.81
C GLN A 30 -16.49 -0.51 34.27
N LYS A 31 -17.79 -0.18 34.37
CA LYS A 31 -18.36 0.93 33.61
C LYS A 31 -19.47 1.68 34.35
N ILE A 32 -19.44 3.00 34.21
CA ILE A 32 -20.54 3.89 34.55
C ILE A 32 -21.12 4.43 33.24
N HIS A 33 -22.42 4.26 33.03
CA HIS A 33 -23.09 4.80 31.85
C HIS A 33 -23.23 6.31 31.93
N ARG A 34 -23.27 6.95 30.75
CA ARG A 34 -23.44 8.40 30.62
C ARG A 34 -24.64 8.89 31.40
N GLY A 35 -24.43 9.95 32.15
CA GLY A 35 -25.46 10.61 32.92
C GLY A 35 -26.06 9.81 34.06
N ALA A 36 -25.51 8.64 34.41
CA ALA A 36 -26.04 7.83 35.50
C ALA A 36 -25.90 8.49 36.87
N LEU A 37 -24.84 9.28 37.05
CA LEU A 37 -24.59 10.01 38.29
C LEU A 37 -24.87 11.51 38.17
N THR A 38 -25.12 12.05 36.96
CA THR A 38 -25.39 13.48 36.76
C THR A 38 -26.86 13.83 36.69
N LYS A 39 -27.73 12.98 36.13
CA LYS A 39 -29.13 13.35 35.87
C LYS A 39 -30.03 13.37 37.11
N HIS A 40 -29.76 12.50 38.09
CA HIS A 40 -30.70 12.23 39.17
C HIS A 40 -30.13 12.45 40.57
N LEU A 41 -28.86 12.87 40.70
CA LEU A 41 -28.14 12.99 41.97
C LEU A 41 -27.57 14.41 42.19
N PRO A 42 -28.43 15.42 42.41
CA PRO A 42 -28.01 16.84 42.51
C PRO A 42 -27.26 17.18 43.80
N LYS A 43 -27.16 16.26 44.77
CA LYS A 43 -26.46 16.48 46.05
C LYS A 43 -25.18 15.66 46.20
N LEU A 44 -24.81 14.91 45.16
CA LEU A 44 -23.68 13.99 45.21
C LEU A 44 -22.37 14.77 45.19
N SER A 45 -21.65 14.78 46.32
CA SER A 45 -20.37 15.49 46.48
C SER A 45 -19.19 14.56 46.75
N GLN A 46 -19.45 13.32 47.16
CA GLN A 46 -18.40 12.35 47.49
C GLN A 46 -18.60 11.05 46.70
N VAL A 47 -17.57 10.64 45.97
CA VAL A 47 -17.59 9.41 45.17
C VAL A 47 -16.31 8.63 45.39
N ARG A 48 -16.43 7.39 45.87
CA ARG A 48 -15.32 6.46 46.05
C ARG A 48 -15.50 5.28 45.10
N LEU A 49 -14.60 5.14 44.13
CA LEU A 49 -14.58 4.07 43.12
C LEU A 49 -13.27 3.26 43.16
N GLU A 50 -12.62 3.19 44.32
CA GLU A 50 -11.31 2.55 44.46
C GLU A 50 -11.35 1.03 44.31
N ASN A 51 -10.24 0.45 43.84
CA ASN A 51 -10.02 -0.99 43.76
C ASN A 51 -11.11 -1.72 42.96
N ASN A 52 -11.57 -1.12 41.87
CA ASN A 52 -12.47 -1.74 40.90
C ASN A 52 -11.70 -2.03 39.59
N TRP A 53 -12.41 -2.38 38.52
CA TRP A 53 -11.82 -2.72 37.23
C TRP A 53 -12.15 -1.68 36.15
N ILE A 54 -12.13 -0.40 36.52
CA ILE A 54 -12.46 0.69 35.61
C ILE A 54 -11.24 1.05 34.76
N GLY A 55 -11.35 0.90 33.45
CA GLY A 55 -10.26 1.25 32.52
C GLY A 55 -10.33 2.69 32.00
N THR A 56 -11.53 3.26 31.91
CA THR A 56 -11.74 4.60 31.36
C THR A 56 -12.99 5.21 31.98
N LEU A 57 -12.98 6.54 32.16
CA LEU A 57 -14.11 7.27 32.71
C LEU A 57 -14.42 8.46 31.80
N GLU A 58 -15.63 8.48 31.28
CA GLU A 58 -16.09 9.54 30.39
C GLU A 58 -16.34 10.83 31.19
N SER A 59 -16.04 11.98 30.58
CA SER A 59 -16.18 13.30 31.22
C SER A 59 -17.63 13.71 31.51
N ASP A 60 -18.63 12.90 31.18
CA ASP A 60 -20.05 13.12 31.46
C ASP A 60 -20.63 12.05 32.40
N ALA A 61 -19.78 11.16 32.94
CA ALA A 61 -20.19 10.09 33.84
C ALA A 61 -20.49 10.58 35.26
N LEU A 62 -19.79 11.61 35.75
CA LEU A 62 -19.92 12.15 37.11
C LEU A 62 -20.30 13.64 37.12
N PRO A 63 -20.92 14.14 38.19
CA PRO A 63 -21.30 15.55 38.32
C PRO A 63 -20.14 16.38 38.89
N TRP A 64 -19.15 16.71 38.06
CA TRP A 64 -17.86 17.26 38.50
C TRP A 64 -17.95 18.62 39.20
N GLU A 65 -18.87 19.50 38.78
CA GLU A 65 -19.03 20.86 39.33
C GLU A 65 -19.39 20.87 40.84
N GLN A 66 -19.96 19.78 41.34
CA GLN A 66 -20.38 19.64 42.74
C GLN A 66 -19.57 18.58 43.51
N LEU A 67 -18.63 17.90 42.84
CA LEU A 67 -17.79 16.87 43.47
C LEU A 67 -16.65 17.51 44.25
N GLU A 68 -16.59 17.23 45.54
CA GLU A 68 -15.52 17.68 46.42
C GLU A 68 -14.41 16.63 46.54
N ASN A 69 -14.82 15.36 46.67
CA ASN A 69 -13.92 14.24 46.89
C ASN A 69 -14.24 13.08 45.93
N LEU A 70 -13.25 12.75 45.10
CA LEU A 70 -13.30 11.66 44.16
C LEU A 70 -12.09 10.75 44.33
N GLU A 71 -12.30 9.51 44.75
CA GLU A 71 -11.23 8.53 44.95
C GLU A 71 -11.28 7.45 43.86
N LEU A 72 -10.20 7.34 43.08
CA LEU A 72 -10.11 6.52 41.86
C LEU A 72 -8.95 5.51 41.88
N GLY A 73 -8.25 5.41 43.02
CA GLY A 73 -7.05 4.59 43.17
C GLY A 73 -7.31 3.09 42.95
N GLY A 74 -6.28 2.36 42.52
CA GLY A 74 -6.34 0.90 42.38
C GLY A 74 -7.23 0.39 41.23
N ASN A 75 -7.50 1.23 40.22
CA ASN A 75 -8.17 0.81 38.99
C ASN A 75 -7.16 0.71 37.82
N PRO A 76 -7.38 -0.19 36.84
CA PRO A 76 -6.48 -0.40 35.70
C PRO A 76 -6.64 0.69 34.63
N TRP A 77 -6.29 1.94 34.95
CA TRP A 77 -6.53 3.09 34.08
C TRP A 77 -5.79 3.01 32.75
N VAL A 78 -6.53 3.19 31.66
CA VAL A 78 -5.99 3.41 30.32
C VAL A 78 -5.88 4.92 30.11
N CYS A 79 -4.66 5.40 30.25
CA CYS A 79 -4.30 6.80 30.11
C CYS A 79 -4.22 7.20 28.64
N ASP A 80 -5.37 7.54 28.09
CA ASP A 80 -5.52 8.11 26.75
C ASP A 80 -6.23 9.46 26.78
N ASP A 81 -6.43 10.05 25.60
CA ASP A 81 -7.14 11.32 25.41
C ASP A 81 -8.51 11.39 26.11
N LYS A 82 -9.19 10.26 26.34
CA LYS A 82 -10.53 10.24 26.95
C LYS A 82 -10.50 10.58 28.41
N ILE A 83 -9.37 10.37 29.09
CA ILE A 83 -9.20 10.71 30.50
C ILE A 83 -8.33 11.95 30.71
N ALA A 84 -7.98 12.68 29.64
CA ALA A 84 -7.16 13.89 29.73
C ALA A 84 -7.78 14.98 30.61
N TRP A 85 -9.11 14.99 30.72
CA TRP A 85 -9.82 15.90 31.62
C TRP A 85 -9.48 15.66 33.10
N MET A 86 -9.11 14.42 33.49
CA MET A 86 -8.77 14.06 34.88
C MET A 86 -7.50 14.75 35.38
N ILE A 87 -6.59 15.13 34.48
CA ILE A 87 -5.35 15.84 34.85
C ILE A 87 -5.68 17.17 35.55
N LYS A 88 -6.74 17.84 35.11
CA LYS A 88 -7.16 19.16 35.61
C LYS A 88 -8.20 19.09 36.72
N ALA A 89 -8.58 17.89 37.16
CA ALA A 89 -9.66 17.69 38.12
C ALA A 89 -9.13 17.72 39.56
N ASP A 90 -9.33 18.83 40.26
CA ASP A 90 -8.89 19.04 41.65
C ASP A 90 -9.67 18.19 42.68
N CYS A 91 -10.87 17.73 42.31
CA CYS A 91 -11.70 16.87 43.14
C CYS A 91 -11.11 15.45 43.29
N ILE A 92 -10.20 15.02 42.40
CA ILE A 92 -9.55 13.72 42.47
C ILE A 92 -8.53 13.70 43.61
N LYS A 93 -8.77 12.82 44.60
CA LYS A 93 -7.90 12.57 45.74
C LYS A 93 -7.13 11.28 45.54
N GLY A 94 -5.87 11.28 45.96
CA GLY A 94 -4.96 10.13 45.82
C GLY A 94 -4.34 9.97 44.43
N PRO A 95 -3.44 8.97 44.28
CA PRO A 95 -2.75 8.70 43.03
C PRO A 95 -3.64 7.93 42.05
N VAL A 96 -3.55 8.31 40.77
CA VAL A 96 -4.24 7.62 39.66
C VAL A 96 -3.15 7.02 38.77
N ILE A 97 -2.84 5.74 39.00
CA ILE A 97 -1.74 5.07 38.28
C ILE A 97 -2.26 4.48 36.97
N CYS A 98 -1.57 4.80 35.88
CA CYS A 98 -1.83 4.28 34.55
C CYS A 98 -1.41 2.80 34.45
N GLU A 99 -2.30 1.93 34.00
CA GLU A 99 -1.99 0.53 33.66
C GLU A 99 -1.63 0.40 32.16
N GLY A 100 -2.16 1.30 31.33
CA GLY A 100 -1.81 1.41 29.93
C GLY A 100 -2.00 2.84 29.41
N PRO A 101 -1.62 3.14 28.16
CA PRO A 101 -0.86 2.29 27.23
C PRO A 101 0.55 1.97 27.72
N GLY A 102 1.24 1.00 27.10
CA GLY A 102 2.50 0.44 27.62
C GLY A 102 3.61 1.44 27.94
N HIS A 103 3.65 2.60 27.27
CA HIS A 103 4.64 3.67 27.53
C HIS A 103 4.28 4.56 28.74
N LEU A 104 3.02 4.57 29.18
CA LEU A 104 2.56 5.31 30.36
C LEU A 104 2.34 4.40 31.57
N ARG A 105 2.55 3.08 31.43
CA ARG A 105 2.30 2.13 32.52
C ARG A 105 3.15 2.45 33.74
N GLY A 106 2.52 2.53 34.91
CA GLY A 106 3.14 2.86 36.20
C GLY A 106 3.28 4.35 36.48
N HIS A 107 2.97 5.24 35.53
CA HIS A 107 2.97 6.68 35.77
C HIS A 107 1.71 7.14 36.49
N ASP A 108 1.84 8.14 37.36
CA ASP A 108 0.69 8.83 37.94
C ASP A 108 0.15 9.84 36.92
N LEU A 109 -1.15 9.77 36.64
CA LEU A 109 -1.84 10.64 35.70
C LEU A 109 -1.63 12.13 36.01
N LYS A 110 -1.52 12.52 37.30
CA LYS A 110 -1.27 13.92 37.67
C LYS A 110 0.12 14.44 37.29
N THR A 111 1.04 13.56 36.96
CA THR A 111 2.41 13.93 36.51
C THR A 111 2.50 14.10 34.99
N LEU A 112 1.47 13.69 34.26
CA LEU A 112 1.42 13.72 32.80
C LEU A 112 0.75 15.00 32.30
N ASN A 113 1.08 15.38 31.08
CA ASN A 113 0.39 16.45 30.35
C ASN A 113 -0.64 15.87 29.38
N SER A 114 -1.58 16.71 28.92
CA SER A 114 -2.57 16.31 27.91
C SER A 114 -1.95 15.88 26.58
N GLU A 115 -0.70 16.31 26.30
CA GLU A 115 0.03 15.90 25.10
C GLU A 115 0.58 14.47 25.20
N ASP A 116 0.96 14.02 26.41
CA ASP A 116 1.48 12.67 26.65
C ASP A 116 0.38 11.60 26.48
N LEU A 117 -0.88 11.99 26.71
CA LEU A 117 -2.05 11.13 26.54
C LEU A 117 -2.50 10.98 25.09
N ARG A 118 -1.94 11.80 24.17
CA ARG A 118 -2.33 11.75 22.77
C ARG A 118 -1.89 10.44 22.16
N ARG A 119 -2.86 9.75 21.57
CA ARG A 119 -2.55 8.56 20.77
C ARG A 119 -1.72 9.00 19.56
N GLU A 120 -0.49 8.51 19.45
CA GLU A 120 0.25 8.59 18.21
C GLU A 120 -0.55 7.85 17.13
N VAL A 121 -1.23 8.60 16.26
CA VAL A 121 -1.87 8.03 15.08
C VAL A 121 -0.73 7.67 14.13
N PRO A 122 -0.53 6.38 13.78
CA PRO A 122 0.52 6.03 12.85
C PRO A 122 0.22 6.72 11.52
N ILE A 123 1.20 7.51 11.06
CA ILE A 123 1.15 8.26 9.79
C ILE A 123 1.24 7.29 8.58
N ILE A 124 1.58 6.02 8.86
CA ILE A 124 1.85 4.94 7.91
C ILE A 124 0.64 4.63 6.99
N PRO A 125 -0.59 4.40 7.47
CA PRO A 125 -1.75 4.21 6.59
C PRO A 125 -2.05 5.44 5.73
N MET A 126 -1.84 6.66 6.24
CA MET A 126 -2.14 7.89 5.49
C MET A 126 -1.16 8.11 4.33
N ALA A 127 0.13 7.86 4.54
CA ALA A 127 1.14 7.94 3.50
C ALA A 127 0.88 6.94 2.36
N SER A 128 0.43 5.73 2.67
CA SER A 128 0.11 4.70 1.67
C SER A 128 -1.05 5.11 0.74
N ILE A 129 -2.06 5.82 1.28
CA ILE A 129 -3.20 6.34 0.52
C ILE A 129 -2.75 7.44 -0.43
N ILE A 130 -1.90 8.37 0.03
CA ILE A 130 -1.39 9.48 -0.78
C ILE A 130 -0.48 8.96 -1.91
N ILE A 131 0.41 8.02 -1.61
CA ILE A 131 1.29 7.40 -2.62
C ILE A 131 0.47 6.69 -3.69
N SER A 132 -0.57 5.96 -3.30
CA SER A 132 -1.46 5.25 -4.23
C SER A 132 -2.21 6.23 -5.14
N LEU A 133 -2.74 7.33 -4.59
CA LEU A 133 -3.44 8.36 -5.36
C LEU A 133 -2.54 9.06 -6.39
N LEU A 134 -1.23 9.16 -6.14
CA LEU A 134 -0.27 9.76 -7.08
C LEU A 134 0.28 8.74 -8.09
N ALA A 135 0.53 7.49 -7.67
CA ALA A 135 1.15 6.47 -8.51
C ALA A 135 0.20 5.91 -9.58
N ILE A 136 -1.08 5.72 -9.24
CA ILE A 136 -2.10 5.17 -10.17
C ILE A 136 -2.30 6.05 -11.42
N PRO A 137 -2.53 7.37 -11.34
CA PRO A 137 -2.69 8.20 -12.53
C PRO A 137 -1.41 8.27 -13.37
N VAL A 138 -0.22 8.28 -12.74
CA VAL A 138 1.06 8.24 -13.45
C VAL A 138 1.20 6.93 -14.23
N ALA A 139 0.89 5.79 -13.62
CA ALA A 139 0.92 4.49 -14.28
C ALA A 139 -0.07 4.43 -15.46
N ILE A 140 -1.27 4.97 -15.31
CA ILE A 140 -2.28 5.06 -16.39
C ILE A 140 -1.76 5.94 -17.53
N VAL A 141 -1.21 7.12 -17.23
CA VAL A 141 -0.63 8.01 -18.25
C VAL A 141 0.53 7.33 -18.99
N CYS A 142 1.44 6.67 -18.27
CA CYS A 142 2.52 5.89 -18.87
C CYS A 142 1.99 4.76 -19.76
N ALA A 143 0.99 4.01 -19.31
CA ALA A 143 0.36 2.96 -20.09
C ALA A 143 -0.31 3.51 -21.36
N VAL A 144 -1.00 4.63 -21.26
CA VAL A 144 -1.61 5.32 -22.41
C VAL A 144 -0.55 5.82 -23.39
N ILE A 145 0.55 6.38 -22.92
CA ILE A 145 1.68 6.82 -23.76
C ILE A 145 2.31 5.63 -24.47
N VAL A 146 2.59 4.53 -23.76
CA VAL A 146 3.14 3.30 -24.36
C VAL A 146 2.18 2.72 -25.37
N TRP A 147 0.87 2.66 -25.05
CA TRP A 147 -0.16 2.15 -25.96
C TRP A 147 -0.28 3.02 -27.22
N ARG A 148 -0.25 4.36 -27.07
CA ARG A 148 -0.24 5.29 -28.21
C ARG A 148 1.02 5.16 -29.05
N ARG A 149 2.21 5.05 -28.44
CA ARG A 149 3.48 4.85 -29.17
C ARG A 149 3.51 3.53 -29.93
N ARG A 150 3.01 2.44 -29.33
CA ARG A 150 2.90 1.13 -30.00
C ARG A 150 1.90 1.15 -31.16
N ARG A 151 0.82 1.94 -31.06
CA ARG A 151 -0.20 2.05 -32.11
C ARG A 151 0.22 2.95 -33.28
N PHE A 152 1.01 4.00 -33.02
CA PHE A 152 1.50 4.94 -34.06
C PHE A 152 2.85 4.55 -34.68
N CYS A 153 3.61 3.63 -34.08
CA CYS A 153 4.80 3.04 -34.70
C CYS A 153 4.66 1.51 -34.84
N PRO A 154 4.07 1.01 -35.95
CA PRO A 154 4.01 -0.42 -36.25
C PRO A 154 5.39 -1.05 -36.56
N CYS A 155 6.46 -0.27 -36.57
CA CYS A 155 7.77 -0.65 -37.09
C CYS A 155 8.80 -1.10 -36.02
N ALA A 156 8.47 -1.04 -34.73
CA ALA A 156 9.42 -1.43 -33.65
C ALA A 156 9.41 -2.93 -33.31
N GLN A 157 8.58 -3.74 -33.97
CA GLN A 157 8.56 -5.20 -33.81
C GLN A 157 9.13 -5.95 -35.03
N HIS A 158 9.72 -5.23 -35.99
CA HIS A 158 10.64 -5.86 -36.94
C HIS A 158 11.96 -6.09 -36.21
N GLU A 159 12.08 -7.30 -35.66
CA GLU A 159 13.35 -7.96 -35.36
C GLU A 159 14.34 -7.63 -36.50
N LEU A 160 15.47 -7.00 -36.15
CA LEU A 160 16.59 -6.73 -37.05
C LEU A 160 17.21 -8.07 -37.50
N GLN A 161 16.48 -8.91 -38.22
CA GLN A 161 17.04 -10.04 -38.96
C GLN A 161 17.56 -9.54 -40.31
N GLY A 162 18.60 -8.71 -40.27
CA GLY A 162 19.51 -8.61 -41.41
C GLY A 162 20.32 -9.90 -41.48
N ARG A 163 19.80 -10.94 -42.14
CA ARG A 163 20.59 -12.15 -42.46
C ARG A 163 21.48 -11.85 -43.66
N TYR A 164 22.79 -11.74 -43.43
CA TYR A 164 23.79 -11.63 -44.49
C TYR A 164 24.41 -13.01 -44.77
N VAL A 165 24.79 -13.26 -46.02
CA VAL A 165 25.55 -14.43 -46.43
C VAL A 165 26.89 -13.93 -46.98
N SER A 166 28.00 -14.34 -46.35
CA SER A 166 29.34 -14.09 -46.86
C SER A 166 29.68 -15.14 -47.91
N VAL A 167 30.10 -14.71 -49.10
CA VAL A 167 30.57 -15.59 -50.18
C VAL A 167 32.09 -15.52 -50.22
N PHE A 168 32.74 -16.69 -50.23
CA PHE A 168 34.19 -16.81 -50.41
C PHE A 168 34.45 -17.38 -51.80
N THR A 169 35.22 -16.68 -52.61
CA THR A 169 35.78 -17.23 -53.84
C THR A 169 36.98 -18.09 -53.47
N ARG A 170 37.00 -19.34 -53.94
CA ARG A 170 38.20 -20.18 -53.83
C ARG A 170 39.05 -19.90 -55.06
N ASP A 171 40.25 -19.37 -54.84
CA ASP A 171 41.22 -19.15 -55.92
C ASP A 171 41.47 -20.49 -56.64
N GLY A 172 41.10 -20.53 -57.91
CA GLY A 172 41.35 -21.63 -58.83
C GLY A 172 42.06 -21.07 -60.06
N ASP A 173 43.06 -21.82 -60.54
CA ASP A 173 44.07 -21.41 -61.52
C ASP A 173 43.52 -20.72 -62.79
N GLU A 174 44.36 -19.85 -63.35
CA GLU A 174 44.11 -18.66 -64.20
C GLU A 174 43.27 -18.81 -65.49
N ASP A 175 42.73 -19.98 -65.85
CA ASP A 175 42.01 -20.14 -67.13
C ASP A 175 40.62 -20.80 -67.02
N SER A 176 40.01 -20.80 -65.84
CA SER A 176 38.66 -21.36 -65.63
C SER A 176 37.62 -20.28 -65.30
N GLU A 177 36.51 -20.26 -66.04
CA GLU A 177 35.31 -19.47 -65.74
C GLU A 177 34.94 -19.60 -64.25
N VAL A 178 35.00 -18.47 -63.51
CA VAL A 178 34.81 -18.45 -62.04
C VAL A 178 33.35 -18.81 -61.71
N ARG A 179 33.11 -20.09 -61.41
CA ARG A 179 31.81 -20.56 -60.92
C ARG A 179 31.69 -20.31 -59.42
N VAL A 180 30.79 -19.42 -59.04
CA VAL A 180 30.43 -19.16 -57.64
C VAL A 180 29.32 -20.13 -57.22
N ASP A 181 29.63 -21.14 -56.40
CA ASP A 181 28.63 -22.06 -55.83
C ASP A 181 28.03 -21.45 -54.55
N VAL A 182 26.75 -21.09 -54.59
CA VAL A 182 26.02 -20.53 -53.43
C VAL A 182 25.15 -21.62 -52.81
N ARG A 183 25.64 -22.26 -51.74
CA ARG A 183 24.81 -23.18 -50.96
C ARG A 183 23.94 -22.44 -49.96
N LEU A 184 22.64 -22.41 -50.21
CA LEU A 184 21.64 -21.91 -49.27
C LEU A 184 21.52 -22.90 -48.10
N ARG A 185 21.63 -22.40 -46.87
CA ARG A 185 21.18 -23.14 -45.69
C ARG A 185 19.66 -23.22 -45.76
N GLU A 186 19.07 -24.39 -45.48
CA GLU A 186 17.66 -24.78 -45.72
C GLU A 186 16.55 -23.81 -45.25
N THR A 187 16.89 -22.75 -44.52
CA THR A 187 15.93 -21.77 -43.98
C THR A 187 15.97 -20.40 -44.69
N ALA A 188 16.67 -20.27 -45.82
CA ALA A 188 16.77 -19.02 -46.56
C ALA A 188 15.80 -19.01 -47.76
N SER A 189 14.82 -18.09 -47.75
CA SER A 189 13.78 -17.97 -48.78
C SER A 189 14.08 -16.92 -49.87
N ARG A 190 15.07 -16.04 -49.67
CA ARG A 190 15.47 -15.03 -50.68
C ARG A 190 16.87 -14.46 -50.45
N ILE A 191 17.61 -14.22 -51.53
CA ILE A 191 18.91 -13.53 -51.50
C ILE A 191 18.66 -12.02 -51.58
N VAL A 192 19.25 -11.24 -50.67
CA VAL A 192 19.03 -9.78 -50.57
C VAL A 192 20.27 -8.98 -51.02
N ALA A 193 21.47 -9.53 -50.82
CA ALA A 193 22.72 -8.96 -51.29
C ALA A 193 23.81 -10.04 -51.34
N VAL A 194 24.75 -9.91 -52.27
CA VAL A 194 25.96 -10.72 -52.36
C VAL A 194 27.14 -9.76 -52.34
N SER A 195 28.13 -10.04 -51.49
CA SER A 195 29.37 -9.26 -51.41
C SER A 195 30.53 -10.13 -51.88
N ASN A 196 31.30 -9.64 -52.83
CA ASN A 196 32.56 -10.27 -53.24
C ASN A 196 33.67 -9.69 -52.35
N GLY A 197 33.90 -10.30 -51.19
CA GLY A 197 34.81 -9.75 -50.19
C GLY A 197 36.28 -10.00 -50.52
N GLY A 198 36.93 -9.07 -51.23
CA GLY A 198 38.38 -8.90 -51.17
C GLY A 198 38.76 -8.10 -49.92
N ALA A 199 39.84 -8.48 -49.23
CA ALA A 199 40.20 -7.98 -47.89
C ALA A 199 40.58 -6.48 -47.81
N ASP A 200 40.48 -5.74 -48.91
CA ASP A 200 40.81 -4.33 -48.99
C ASP A 200 39.93 -3.71 -50.05
N ASP A 201 38.71 -3.28 -49.70
CA ASP A 201 38.05 -2.17 -50.41
C ASP A 201 36.73 -1.72 -49.75
N THR A 202 36.70 -0.43 -49.45
CA THR A 202 35.54 0.30 -48.97
C THR A 202 34.63 0.67 -50.14
N LYS A 203 33.93 -0.32 -50.71
CA LYS A 203 32.64 -0.21 -51.44
C LYS A 203 32.48 -1.41 -52.38
N HIS A 204 31.28 -1.97 -52.40
CA HIS A 204 30.48 -2.35 -53.58
C HIS A 204 29.45 -3.40 -53.15
N LEU A 205 28.46 -2.97 -52.36
CA LEU A 205 27.26 -3.77 -52.13
C LEU A 205 26.38 -3.64 -53.37
N VAL A 206 26.23 -4.71 -54.14
CA VAL A 206 25.23 -4.78 -55.20
C VAL A 206 23.89 -5.14 -54.55
N LYS A 207 22.99 -4.16 -54.53
CA LYS A 207 21.64 -4.32 -53.98
C LYS A 207 20.72 -4.81 -55.08
N PHE A 208 20.30 -6.06 -55.01
CA PHE A 208 19.29 -6.58 -55.94
C PHE A 208 17.94 -5.95 -55.58
N THR A 209 17.36 -5.20 -56.50
CA THR A 209 15.99 -4.69 -56.34
C THR A 209 15.01 -5.67 -56.98
N SER A 210 13.77 -5.75 -56.50
CA SER A 210 12.82 -6.78 -56.95
C SER A 210 12.37 -6.65 -58.41
N LYS A 211 13.01 -5.78 -59.21
CA LYS A 211 12.79 -5.65 -60.65
C LYS A 211 13.70 -6.54 -61.50
N ASP A 212 14.74 -7.14 -60.92
CA ASP A 212 15.66 -8.04 -61.65
C ASP A 212 15.25 -9.52 -61.55
N VAL A 213 14.18 -9.84 -60.82
CA VAL A 213 13.51 -11.14 -60.92
C VAL A 213 12.49 -11.04 -62.05
N GLY A 214 13.01 -10.95 -63.28
CA GLY A 214 12.22 -11.09 -64.49
C GLY A 214 11.72 -12.53 -64.57
N THR A 215 10.42 -12.71 -64.38
CA THR A 215 9.66 -13.81 -64.98
C THR A 215 10.05 -13.92 -66.46
N ASN A 216 10.67 -15.02 -66.83
CA ASN A 216 10.65 -15.54 -68.19
C ASN A 216 10.41 -17.04 -68.10
N ASP A 217 9.13 -17.39 -67.99
CA ASP A 217 8.60 -18.55 -68.69
C ASP A 217 8.77 -18.29 -70.20
N ALA A 218 9.65 -19.06 -70.86
CA ALA A 218 9.64 -19.46 -72.28
C ALA A 218 11.05 -19.97 -72.63
N ALA A 219 11.30 -21.28 -72.67
CA ALA A 219 10.95 -22.25 -73.73
C ALA A 219 12.04 -22.35 -74.82
N TYR A 220 12.53 -23.58 -75.03
CA TYR A 220 13.13 -24.26 -76.20
C TYR A 220 13.94 -25.44 -75.61
N ASP A 221 13.80 -26.72 -75.97
CA ASP A 221 13.46 -27.41 -77.22
C ASP A 221 12.97 -28.84 -76.90
N THR A 222 12.00 -29.40 -77.64
CA THR A 222 12.20 -30.58 -78.52
C THR A 222 10.94 -30.88 -79.35
N GLU A 223 11.21 -31.33 -80.58
CA GLU A 223 10.34 -31.62 -81.73
C GLU A 223 9.51 -32.93 -81.62
N GLU A 224 8.46 -33.03 -82.46
CA GLU A 224 7.88 -34.20 -83.18
C GLU A 224 6.36 -33.98 -83.39
N GLU A 225 5.89 -33.72 -84.64
CA GLU A 225 5.24 -34.68 -85.59
C GLU A 225 4.10 -35.52 -84.93
N GLU A 226 2.88 -35.65 -85.45
CA GLU A 226 2.42 -35.86 -86.83
C GLU A 226 0.87 -35.67 -86.88
N ILE A 227 0.36 -35.32 -88.07
CA ILE A 227 -0.99 -35.47 -88.68
C ILE A 227 -2.21 -35.76 -87.76
#